data_AF-H9UBK3-F1
#
_entry.id   AF-H9UBK3-F1
#
_cell.length_a   1.000
_cell.length_b   1.000
_cell.length_c   1.000
_cell.angle_alpha   90.00
_cell.angle_beta   90.00
_cell.angle_gamma   90.00
#
_symmetry.space_group_name_H-M   'P 1'
#
loop_
_entity.id
_entity.type
_entity.pdbx_description
1 polymer ?
#
loop_
_entity_poly.entity_id
_entity_poly.type
_entity_poly.pdbx_seq_one_letter_code
_entity_poly.pdbx_strand_id
1 'polypeptide(L)'
;MTYVFYRLLKYRSVIILFLICFSVFGFSTAIKDLSPSAAEYKAVLFLVEQKIMDVDSNGNFKPSLLVTKLDLARYLYALIDRYKLTNLQSSKSDDLAKLESRITTLEKQVSNIPSAQLQSFSALQSEVTDLKKRLLAIENKVANLETKSTNPSKDQQTIISVQNELSALARRVTAVENKISTLSQSKDFAKDIAQLTAQINSLEERLNEFTQLMNYYINEVEKLKTRATDLEKKVEHTIITTNSLSEKISKLEASSSENIKNLQNTTMASINDLRNQLSGEIEKLKSRLGTIEEVIGKGQDFLQRLEALDALTIINTFSNLEVLSNRFDQLEARFKKLEDSLSQVVLEQRYVLNELVVSQNSVKKFDSLEQKVSQLEASNNANNEDIKKLSAQVESLNSQLMTTRTITYISLLVSIVAGILVLLK
;
A
#
# COMPACT_ATOMS: atom_id res chain seq x y z
N MET A 1 -23.01 58.26 145.85
CA MET A 1 -24.29 57.56 145.61
C MET A 1 -24.73 57.85 144.17
N THR A 2 -23.94 57.33 143.22
CA THR A 2 -23.84 57.86 141.86
C THR A 2 -24.10 56.77 140.79
N TYR A 3 -24.68 55.63 141.18
CA TYR A 3 -24.85 54.50 140.24
C TYR A 3 -26.30 54.01 140.07
N VAL A 4 -27.18 54.26 141.05
CA VAL A 4 -28.60 53.91 140.93
C VAL A 4 -29.36 54.91 140.04
N PHE A 5 -28.90 56.15 139.96
CA PHE A 5 -29.50 57.21 139.14
C PHE A 5 -29.39 56.96 137.62
N TYR A 6 -28.44 56.13 137.18
CA TYR A 6 -28.15 55.93 135.76
C TYR A 6 -28.99 54.81 135.11
N ARG A 7 -29.65 53.93 135.89
CA ARG A 7 -30.37 52.76 135.33
C ARG A 7 -31.88 52.96 135.15
N LEU A 8 -32.52 53.87 135.89
CA LEU A 8 -33.97 54.17 135.75
C LEU A 8 -34.27 55.27 134.73
N LEU A 9 -33.27 56.01 134.25
CA LEU A 9 -33.42 56.99 133.17
C LEU A 9 -33.75 56.33 131.81
N LYS A 10 -33.55 55.01 131.67
CA LYS A 10 -33.67 54.28 130.40
C LYS A 10 -35.11 53.85 130.03
N TYR A 11 -36.09 53.96 130.93
CA TYR A 11 -37.50 53.60 130.65
C TYR A 11 -38.47 54.79 130.63
N ARG A 12 -37.99 56.03 130.87
CA ARG A 12 -38.82 57.23 130.82
C ARG A 12 -39.31 57.59 129.42
N SER A 13 -38.57 57.25 128.37
CA SER A 13 -38.91 57.64 126.99
C SER A 13 -39.97 56.77 126.31
N VAL A 14 -40.31 55.60 126.84
CA VAL A 14 -41.29 54.68 126.21
C VAL A 14 -42.66 54.73 126.90
N ILE A 15 -42.71 54.89 128.23
CA ILE A 15 -44.00 54.94 128.95
C ILE A 15 -44.67 56.32 128.79
N ILE A 16 -43.87 57.40 128.70
CA ILE A 16 -44.38 58.76 128.39
C ILE A 16 -44.95 58.80 126.96
N LEU A 17 -44.46 57.95 126.05
CA LEU A 17 -44.98 57.85 124.68
C LEU A 17 -46.32 57.08 124.58
N PHE A 18 -46.67 56.25 125.57
CA PHE A 18 -47.91 55.46 125.57
C PHE A 18 -49.05 56.09 126.41
N LEU A 19 -48.72 56.93 127.40
CA LEU A 19 -49.72 57.59 128.26
C LEU A 19 -50.31 58.90 127.68
N ILE A 20 -49.73 59.43 126.61
CA ILE A 20 -50.15 60.70 125.97
C ILE A 20 -51.20 60.49 124.85
N CYS A 21 -51.46 59.23 124.44
CA CYS A 21 -52.38 58.94 123.33
C CYS A 21 -53.85 58.65 123.72
N PHE A 22 -54.26 58.63 125.00
CA PHE A 22 -55.55 58.03 125.37
C PHE A 22 -56.58 58.87 126.15
N SER A 23 -56.47 60.21 126.24
CA SER A 23 -57.62 60.97 126.79
C SER A 23 -57.68 62.46 126.43
N VAL A 24 -57.78 62.76 125.13
CA VAL A 24 -58.58 63.92 124.68
C VAL A 24 -59.80 63.35 123.94
N PHE A 25 -60.72 62.75 124.69
CA PHE A 25 -62.06 62.41 124.19
C PHE A 25 -62.96 63.63 124.39
N GLY A 26 -63.29 64.33 123.29
CA GLY A 26 -64.36 65.33 123.30
C GLY A 26 -65.71 64.61 123.28
N PHE A 27 -66.27 64.31 124.45
CA PHE A 27 -67.66 63.91 124.57
C PHE A 27 -68.54 65.08 124.15
N SER A 28 -69.44 64.87 123.19
CA SER A 28 -70.47 65.84 122.82
C SER A 28 -71.33 66.14 124.06
N THR A 29 -71.13 67.30 124.67
CA THR A 29 -71.95 67.79 125.77
C THR A 29 -73.23 68.34 125.19
N ALA A 30 -74.21 67.47 124.93
CA ALA A 30 -75.57 67.92 124.67
C ALA A 30 -76.13 68.52 125.97
N ILE A 31 -76.40 69.82 125.97
CA ILE A 31 -77.07 70.49 127.10
C ILE A 31 -78.51 69.99 127.10
N LYS A 32 -78.86 69.17 128.09
CA LYS A 32 -80.08 68.35 128.02
C LYS A 32 -81.36 69.16 128.09
N ASP A 33 -81.35 70.31 128.76
CA ASP A 33 -82.52 71.17 128.97
C ASP A 33 -82.65 72.30 127.94
N LEU A 34 -81.77 72.38 126.95
CA LEU A 34 -81.82 73.41 125.91
C LEU A 34 -81.83 72.76 124.52
N SER A 35 -82.84 73.07 123.71
CA SER A 35 -82.93 72.49 122.36
C SER A 35 -81.75 72.95 121.48
N PRO A 36 -81.11 72.05 120.71
CA PRO A 36 -80.07 72.42 119.74
C PRO A 36 -80.52 73.44 118.67
N SER A 37 -81.83 73.59 118.46
CA SER A 37 -82.42 74.58 117.56
C SER A 37 -82.68 75.96 118.19
N ALA A 38 -82.50 76.12 119.51
CA ALA A 38 -82.65 77.41 120.19
C ALA A 38 -81.54 78.38 119.76
N ALA A 39 -81.88 79.66 119.62
CA ALA A 39 -80.95 80.68 119.11
C ALA A 39 -79.69 80.83 119.98
N GLU A 40 -79.84 80.61 121.29
CA GLU A 40 -78.79 80.77 122.30
C GLU A 40 -77.96 79.51 122.51
N TYR A 41 -78.39 78.35 121.98
CA TYR A 41 -77.73 77.06 122.24
C TYR A 41 -76.27 77.07 121.85
N LYS A 42 -75.93 77.64 120.69
CA LYS A 42 -74.53 77.73 120.25
C LYS A 42 -73.68 78.59 121.17
N ALA A 43 -74.23 79.70 121.66
CA ALA A 43 -73.51 80.59 122.56
C ALA A 43 -73.27 79.92 123.92
N VAL A 44 -74.31 79.30 124.49
CA VAL A 44 -74.21 78.59 125.76
C VAL A 44 -73.27 77.38 125.65
N LEU A 45 -73.43 76.56 124.61
CA LEU A 45 -72.55 75.41 124.36
C LEU A 45 -71.09 75.85 124.24
N PHE A 46 -70.81 76.93 123.51
CA PHE A 46 -69.45 77.46 123.41
C PHE A 46 -68.90 77.87 124.79
N LEU A 47 -69.68 78.59 125.60
CA LEU A 47 -69.24 79.01 126.93
C LEU A 47 -68.99 77.81 127.85
N VAL A 48 -69.77 76.73 127.74
CA VAL A 48 -69.59 75.51 128.53
C VAL A 48 -68.40 74.67 128.04
N GLU A 49 -68.25 74.48 126.73
CA GLU A 49 -67.12 73.75 126.15
C GLU A 49 -65.79 74.46 126.41
N GLN A 50 -65.80 75.79 126.35
CA GLN A 50 -64.65 76.59 126.74
C GLN A 50 -64.44 76.66 128.26
N LYS A 51 -65.25 75.93 129.06
CA LYS A 51 -65.23 75.89 130.52
C LYS A 51 -65.28 77.28 131.15
N ILE A 52 -65.98 78.20 130.50
CA ILE A 52 -66.22 79.56 130.98
C ILE A 52 -67.46 79.55 131.88
N MET A 53 -68.50 78.79 131.54
CA MET A 53 -69.65 78.53 132.41
C MET A 53 -69.83 77.03 132.65
N ASP A 54 -70.41 76.67 133.79
CA ASP A 54 -70.65 75.27 134.16
C ASP A 54 -72.11 74.87 133.98
N VAL A 55 -72.35 73.59 133.68
CA VAL A 55 -73.67 72.96 133.80
C VAL A 55 -73.78 72.26 135.15
N ASP A 56 -75.00 72.05 135.63
CA ASP A 56 -75.20 71.34 136.88
C ASP A 56 -74.80 69.85 136.78
N SER A 57 -74.80 69.16 137.92
CA SER A 57 -74.41 67.75 138.02
C SER A 57 -75.23 66.79 137.13
N ASN A 58 -76.39 67.21 136.62
CA ASN A 58 -77.22 66.40 135.72
C ASN A 58 -77.00 66.74 134.23
N GLY A 59 -76.18 67.74 133.94
CA GLY A 59 -75.88 68.23 132.59
C GLY A 59 -76.89 69.24 132.06
N ASN A 60 -77.65 69.90 132.95
CA ASN A 60 -78.59 70.96 132.59
C ASN A 60 -77.93 72.32 132.81
N PHE A 61 -78.14 73.26 131.89
CA PHE A 61 -77.60 74.62 132.01
C PHE A 61 -78.51 75.52 132.85
N LYS A 62 -79.82 75.26 132.90
CA LYS A 62 -80.83 76.04 133.64
C LYS A 62 -80.81 77.53 133.29
N PRO A 63 -81.15 77.90 132.03
CA PRO A 63 -81.03 79.28 131.54
C PRO A 63 -81.86 80.32 132.32
N SER A 64 -82.91 79.87 133.01
CA SER A 64 -83.81 80.73 133.80
C SER A 64 -83.34 80.96 135.24
N LEU A 65 -82.23 80.33 135.66
CA LEU A 65 -81.69 80.48 137.00
C LEU A 65 -80.93 81.81 137.11
N LEU A 66 -81.25 82.62 138.12
CA LEU A 66 -80.55 83.89 138.34
C LEU A 66 -79.08 83.65 138.70
N VAL A 67 -78.18 84.25 137.92
CA VAL A 67 -76.72 84.19 138.10
C VAL A 67 -76.29 85.18 139.19
N THR A 68 -75.50 84.73 140.18
CA THR A 68 -75.02 85.63 141.23
C THR A 68 -73.83 86.47 140.74
N LYS A 69 -73.56 87.61 141.41
CA LYS A 69 -72.37 88.42 141.10
C LYS A 69 -71.06 87.63 141.22
N LEU A 70 -71.02 86.61 142.07
CA LEU A 70 -69.84 85.76 142.27
C LEU A 70 -69.65 84.81 141.09
N ASP A 71 -70.73 84.24 140.56
CA ASP A 71 -70.71 83.43 139.35
C ASP A 71 -70.23 84.26 138.15
N LEU A 72 -70.76 85.48 137.99
CA LEU A 72 -70.32 86.38 136.92
C LEU A 72 -68.83 86.75 137.05
N ALA A 73 -68.34 87.01 138.27
CA ALA A 73 -66.92 87.29 138.50
C ALA A 73 -66.05 86.09 138.14
N ARG A 74 -66.49 84.87 138.47
CA ARG A 74 -65.78 83.63 138.11
C ARG A 74 -65.76 83.43 136.60
N TYR A 75 -66.87 83.68 135.92
CA TYR A 75 -66.96 83.57 134.46
C TYR A 75 -66.09 84.61 133.76
N LEU A 76 -66.09 85.87 134.23
CA LEU A 76 -65.21 86.92 133.72
C LEU A 76 -63.73 86.60 133.95
N TYR A 77 -63.37 86.09 135.13
CA TYR A 77 -62.00 85.67 135.41
C TYR A 77 -61.57 84.50 134.51
N ALA A 78 -62.43 83.49 134.36
CA ALA A 78 -62.17 82.38 133.44
C ALA A 78 -61.96 82.87 132.01
N LEU A 79 -62.72 83.89 131.57
CA LEU A 79 -62.58 84.49 130.25
C LEU A 79 -61.25 85.25 130.10
N ILE A 80 -60.86 86.04 131.10
CA ILE A 80 -59.59 86.78 131.12
C ILE A 80 -58.39 85.83 131.13
N ASP A 81 -58.45 84.76 131.92
CA ASP A 81 -57.37 83.78 132.05
C ASP A 81 -57.25 82.88 130.81
N ARG A 82 -58.38 82.33 130.32
CA ARG A 82 -58.43 81.47 129.13
C ARG A 82 -57.86 82.16 127.90
N TYR A 83 -58.16 83.45 127.72
CA TYR A 83 -57.69 84.24 126.58
C TYR A 83 -56.47 85.13 126.93
N LYS A 84 -55.90 85.00 128.12
CA LYS A 84 -54.69 85.70 128.60
C LYS A 84 -54.70 87.20 128.33
N LEU A 85 -55.82 87.86 128.62
CA LEU A 85 -56.08 89.26 128.22
C LEU A 85 -55.27 90.31 129.01
N THR A 86 -54.45 89.92 129.98
CA THR A 86 -53.64 90.83 130.81
C THR A 86 -52.34 91.31 130.17
N ASN A 87 -51.87 90.69 129.06
CA ASN A 87 -50.56 91.00 128.44
C ASN A 87 -50.63 91.65 127.04
N LEU A 88 -51.72 92.34 126.72
CA LEU A 88 -52.00 92.85 125.36
C LEU A 88 -51.21 94.11 124.92
N GLN A 89 -50.24 94.60 125.71
CA GLN A 89 -49.61 95.91 125.45
C GLN A 89 -48.11 95.89 125.09
N SER A 90 -47.45 94.73 125.00
CA SER A 90 -46.01 94.65 124.66
C SER A 90 -45.62 93.82 123.42
N SER A 91 -46.53 93.05 122.81
CA SER A 91 -46.19 92.14 121.69
C SER A 91 -46.22 92.77 120.27
N LYS A 92 -46.63 94.03 120.12
CA LYS A 92 -46.88 94.63 118.78
C LYS A 92 -45.65 95.32 118.15
N SER A 93 -44.52 95.42 118.86
CA SER A 93 -43.32 96.12 118.38
C SER A 93 -42.29 95.22 117.68
N ASP A 94 -42.12 93.96 118.14
CA ASP A 94 -41.07 93.07 117.63
C ASP A 94 -41.37 92.46 116.25
N ASP A 95 -42.64 92.21 115.95
CA ASP A 95 -43.03 91.62 114.66
C ASP A 95 -42.86 92.61 113.49
N LEU A 96 -42.98 93.92 113.75
CA LEU A 96 -42.78 94.95 112.75
C LEU A 96 -41.30 95.10 112.37
N ALA A 97 -40.40 95.08 113.36
CA ALA A 97 -38.95 95.11 113.14
C ALA A 97 -38.45 93.86 112.40
N LYS A 98 -39.03 92.68 112.65
CA LYS A 98 -38.76 91.45 111.89
C LYS A 98 -39.21 91.54 110.43
N LEU A 99 -40.34 92.20 110.16
CA LEU A 99 -40.84 92.35 108.80
C LEU A 99 -39.96 93.30 107.98
N GLU A 100 -39.50 94.38 108.60
CA GLU A 100 -38.57 95.34 107.99
C GLU A 100 -37.21 94.70 107.70
N SER A 101 -36.68 93.91 108.65
CA SER A 101 -35.50 93.05 108.43
C SER A 101 -35.66 92.08 107.26
N ARG A 102 -36.83 91.44 107.11
CA ARG A 102 -37.11 90.53 105.98
C ARG A 102 -37.17 91.28 104.65
N ILE A 103 -37.73 92.49 104.62
CA ILE A 103 -37.76 93.34 103.42
C ILE A 103 -36.33 93.73 103.02
N THR A 104 -35.50 94.22 103.94
CA THR A 104 -34.10 94.57 103.62
C THR A 104 -33.29 93.35 103.16
N THR A 105 -33.60 92.16 103.68
CA THR A 105 -32.96 90.91 103.26
C THR A 105 -33.40 90.48 101.86
N LEU A 106 -34.70 90.59 101.54
CA LEU A 106 -35.24 90.30 100.22
C LEU A 106 -34.73 91.29 99.16
N GLU A 107 -34.63 92.58 99.49
CA GLU A 107 -34.02 93.59 98.60
C GLU A 107 -32.56 93.28 98.30
N LYS A 108 -31.77 92.89 99.33
CA LYS A 108 -30.40 92.38 99.11
C LYS A 108 -30.37 91.12 98.27
N GLN A 109 -31.31 90.19 98.41
CA GLN A 109 -31.38 88.97 97.59
C GLN A 109 -31.74 89.26 96.13
N VAL A 110 -32.62 90.23 95.87
CA VAL A 110 -32.96 90.66 94.50
C VAL A 110 -31.79 91.42 93.86
N SER A 111 -31.08 92.25 94.62
CA SER A 111 -29.89 92.96 94.14
C SER A 111 -28.66 92.04 93.96
N ASN A 112 -28.62 90.92 94.69
CA ASN A 112 -27.58 89.88 94.58
C ASN A 112 -27.99 88.67 93.73
N ILE A 113 -28.99 88.75 92.84
CA ILE A 113 -29.14 87.76 91.77
C ILE A 113 -27.85 87.82 90.93
N PRO A 114 -26.97 86.80 90.98
CA PRO A 114 -25.65 86.93 90.36
C PRO A 114 -25.81 86.99 88.85
N SER A 115 -25.06 87.88 88.21
CA SER A 115 -24.88 87.96 86.76
C SER A 115 -24.54 86.59 86.11
N ALA A 116 -24.00 85.64 86.87
CA ALA A 116 -23.77 84.26 86.46
C ALA A 116 -25.05 83.51 86.01
N GLN A 117 -26.21 83.80 86.59
CA GLN A 117 -27.46 83.15 86.21
C GLN A 117 -28.04 83.69 84.89
N LEU A 118 -27.77 84.96 84.57
CA LEU A 118 -28.10 85.56 83.26
C LEU A 118 -27.15 85.04 82.17
N GLN A 119 -25.87 84.82 82.50
CA GLN A 119 -24.91 84.23 81.56
C GLN A 119 -25.20 82.76 81.23
N SER A 120 -25.73 82.00 82.21
CA SER A 120 -26.18 80.61 82.01
C SER A 120 -27.28 80.52 80.95
N PHE A 121 -28.22 81.48 80.94
CA PHE A 121 -29.31 81.53 79.96
C PHE A 121 -28.80 81.80 78.54
N SER A 122 -27.82 82.70 78.37
CA SER A 122 -27.19 82.94 77.06
C SER A 122 -26.40 81.74 76.54
N ALA A 123 -25.74 80.98 77.42
CA ALA A 123 -25.01 79.77 77.04
C ALA A 123 -25.97 78.66 76.57
N LEU A 124 -27.05 78.42 77.32
CA LEU A 124 -28.12 77.49 76.95
C LEU A 124 -28.77 77.87 75.61
N GLN A 125 -28.98 79.15 75.35
CA GLN A 125 -29.56 79.60 74.08
C GLN A 125 -28.62 79.37 72.89
N SER A 126 -27.30 79.49 73.11
CA SER A 126 -26.29 79.15 72.12
C SER A 126 -26.28 77.64 71.82
N GLU A 127 -26.31 76.79 72.86
CA GLU A 127 -26.36 75.34 72.71
C GLU A 127 -27.62 74.86 71.99
N VAL A 128 -28.79 75.44 72.30
CA VAL A 128 -30.05 75.13 71.59
C VAL A 128 -29.97 75.50 70.11
N THR A 129 -29.30 76.60 69.79
CA THR A 129 -29.11 77.03 68.40
C THR A 129 -28.15 76.09 67.65
N ASP A 130 -27.09 75.63 68.30
CA ASP A 130 -26.15 74.65 67.73
C ASP A 130 -26.81 73.28 67.53
N LEU A 131 -27.55 72.79 68.55
CA LEU A 131 -28.33 71.56 68.46
C LEU A 131 -29.34 71.60 67.31
N LYS A 132 -30.00 72.74 67.09
CA LYS A 132 -30.94 72.91 65.97
C LYS A 132 -30.23 72.81 64.61
N LYS A 133 -29.03 73.39 64.47
CA LYS A 133 -28.22 73.25 63.25
C LYS A 133 -27.77 71.81 63.03
N ARG A 134 -27.34 71.12 64.08
CA ARG A 134 -26.94 69.70 64.02
C ARG A 134 -28.11 68.80 63.66
N LEU A 135 -29.31 69.08 64.17
CA LEU A 135 -30.53 68.36 63.83
C LEU A 135 -30.84 68.49 62.34
N LEU A 136 -30.87 69.72 61.80
CA LEU A 136 -31.09 69.96 60.37
C LEU A 136 -30.04 69.26 59.47
N ALA A 137 -28.78 69.22 59.92
CA ALA A 137 -27.73 68.52 59.19
C ALA A 137 -27.93 66.98 59.20
N ILE A 138 -28.42 66.43 60.30
CA ILE A 138 -28.75 65.00 60.42
C ILE A 138 -29.97 64.67 59.56
N GLU A 139 -31.03 65.48 59.62
CA GLU A 139 -32.23 65.30 58.78
C GLU A 139 -31.88 65.28 57.29
N ASN A 140 -31.02 66.22 56.83
CA ASN A 140 -30.55 66.22 55.45
C ASN A 140 -29.69 64.99 55.11
N LYS A 141 -28.85 64.50 56.04
CA LYS A 141 -28.10 63.26 55.83
C LYS A 141 -29.01 62.04 55.74
N VAL A 142 -30.05 61.99 56.57
CA VAL A 142 -31.04 60.90 56.55
C VAL A 142 -31.83 60.93 55.25
N ALA A 143 -32.32 62.10 54.80
CA ALA A 143 -32.99 62.23 53.51
C ALA A 143 -32.09 61.82 52.32
N ASN A 144 -30.80 62.18 52.36
CA ASN A 144 -29.83 61.74 51.36
C ASN A 144 -29.53 60.24 51.40
N LEU A 145 -29.57 59.61 52.58
CA LEU A 145 -29.42 58.17 52.72
C LEU A 145 -30.69 57.42 52.26
N GLU A 146 -31.88 57.94 52.57
CA GLU A 146 -33.15 57.40 52.10
C GLU A 146 -33.29 57.49 50.59
N THR A 147 -32.90 58.61 49.97
CA THR A 147 -32.85 58.75 48.50
C THR A 147 -31.82 57.83 47.85
N LYS A 148 -30.68 57.58 48.50
CA LYS A 148 -29.69 56.59 48.03
C LYS A 148 -30.18 55.15 48.22
N SER A 149 -30.98 54.89 49.25
CA SER A 149 -31.59 53.59 49.54
C SER A 149 -32.84 53.30 48.67
N THR A 150 -33.52 54.33 48.17
CA THR A 150 -34.71 54.20 47.29
C THR A 150 -34.36 54.16 45.80
N ASN A 151 -33.07 54.16 45.45
CA ASN A 151 -32.60 53.91 44.09
C ASN A 151 -31.86 52.56 43.92
N PRO A 152 -32.43 51.41 44.35
CA PRO A 152 -31.87 50.07 44.12
C PRO A 152 -31.90 49.67 42.63
N SER A 153 -32.47 50.50 41.76
CA SER A 153 -32.64 50.24 40.33
C SER A 153 -31.33 49.91 39.60
N LYS A 154 -30.21 50.55 39.97
CA LYS A 154 -28.92 50.36 39.26
C LYS A 154 -28.24 49.05 39.63
N ASP A 155 -28.25 48.69 40.91
CA ASP A 155 -27.69 47.41 41.40
C ASP A 155 -28.58 46.23 40.98
N GLN A 156 -29.89 46.44 40.92
CA GLN A 156 -30.82 45.43 40.46
C GLN A 156 -30.71 45.21 38.94
N GLN A 157 -30.46 46.27 38.17
CA GLN A 157 -30.17 46.18 36.73
C GLN A 157 -28.83 45.48 36.45
N THR A 158 -27.77 45.73 37.23
CA THR A 158 -26.49 45.02 37.05
C THR A 158 -26.62 43.55 37.39
N ILE A 159 -27.37 43.18 38.44
CA ILE A 159 -27.66 41.78 38.78
C ILE A 159 -28.41 41.08 37.64
N ILE A 160 -29.44 41.72 37.07
CA ILE A 160 -30.19 41.17 35.93
C ILE A 160 -29.28 41.01 34.70
N SER A 161 -28.40 41.98 34.44
CA SER A 161 -27.42 41.91 33.33
C SER A 161 -26.49 40.72 33.50
N VAL A 162 -25.89 40.56 34.69
CA VAL A 162 -24.98 39.45 35.00
C VAL A 162 -25.71 38.10 34.91
N GLN A 163 -26.96 38.02 35.33
CA GLN A 163 -27.75 36.79 35.26
C GLN A 163 -28.08 36.39 33.81
N ASN A 164 -28.32 37.38 32.94
CA ASN A 164 -28.49 37.15 31.50
C ASN A 164 -27.18 36.72 30.84
N GLU A 165 -26.05 37.35 31.19
CA GLU A 165 -24.72 36.97 30.70
C GLU A 165 -24.34 35.56 31.14
N LEU A 166 -24.61 35.19 32.38
CA LEU A 166 -24.37 33.85 32.91
C LEU A 166 -25.23 32.80 32.20
N SER A 167 -26.50 33.12 31.94
CA SER A 167 -27.40 32.25 31.18
C SER A 167 -26.93 32.07 29.73
N ALA A 168 -26.45 33.14 29.10
CA ALA A 168 -25.87 33.09 27.76
C ALA A 168 -24.56 32.28 27.74
N LEU A 169 -23.73 32.43 28.76
CA LEU A 169 -22.48 31.68 28.91
C LEU A 169 -22.75 30.20 29.11
N ALA A 170 -23.71 29.82 29.97
CA ALA A 170 -24.11 28.44 30.18
C ALA A 170 -24.55 27.78 28.86
N ARG A 171 -25.38 28.48 28.06
CA ARG A 171 -25.79 27.98 26.73
C ARG A 171 -24.61 27.80 25.78
N ARG A 172 -23.64 28.73 25.78
CA ARG A 172 -22.43 28.62 24.96
C ARG A 172 -21.56 27.45 25.38
N VAL A 173 -21.40 27.22 26.68
CA VAL A 173 -20.66 26.08 27.24
C VAL A 173 -21.32 24.78 26.79
N THR A 174 -22.62 24.61 27.00
CA THR A 174 -23.35 23.41 26.54
C THR A 174 -23.25 23.22 25.01
N ALA A 175 -23.31 24.29 24.23
CA ALA A 175 -23.12 24.20 22.77
C ALA A 175 -21.70 23.75 22.39
N VAL A 176 -20.68 24.20 23.13
CA VAL A 176 -19.28 23.78 22.94
C VAL A 176 -19.08 22.33 23.38
N GLU A 177 -19.65 21.91 24.51
CA GLU A 177 -19.62 20.52 24.99
C GLU A 177 -20.24 19.57 23.98
N ASN A 178 -21.39 19.94 23.40
CA ASN A 178 -22.02 19.18 22.34
C ASN A 178 -21.15 19.10 21.08
N LYS A 179 -20.53 20.22 20.67
CA LYS A 179 -19.59 20.24 19.54
C LYS A 179 -18.33 19.40 19.80
N ILE A 180 -17.84 19.38 21.03
CA ILE A 180 -16.72 18.54 21.44
C ILE A 180 -17.13 17.08 21.38
N SER A 181 -18.29 16.70 21.94
CA SER A 181 -18.78 15.32 21.85
C SER A 181 -18.94 14.83 20.41
N THR A 182 -19.46 15.66 19.50
CA THR A 182 -19.57 15.28 18.08
C THR A 182 -18.21 15.21 17.39
N LEU A 183 -17.25 16.08 17.71
CA LEU A 183 -15.87 15.96 17.22
C LEU A 183 -15.18 14.71 17.77
N SER A 184 -15.41 14.36 19.04
CA SER A 184 -14.85 13.17 19.68
C SER A 184 -15.43 11.87 19.12
N GLN A 185 -16.59 11.94 18.45
CA GLN A 185 -17.16 10.85 17.64
C GLN A 185 -16.59 10.82 16.21
N SER A 186 -15.49 11.53 15.94
CA SER A 186 -14.73 11.44 14.69
C SER A 186 -14.63 9.99 14.22
N LYS A 187 -14.94 9.80 12.93
CA LYS A 187 -14.92 8.50 12.24
C LYS A 187 -13.66 7.71 12.60
N ASP A 188 -13.84 6.43 12.92
CA ASP A 188 -12.73 5.53 13.26
C ASP A 188 -11.94 5.16 12.00
N PHE A 189 -10.98 6.02 11.65
CA PHE A 189 -10.08 5.79 10.53
C PHE A 189 -9.20 4.54 10.72
N ALA A 190 -9.06 4.00 11.92
CA ALA A 190 -8.26 2.80 12.15
C ALA A 190 -8.88 1.58 11.45
N LYS A 191 -10.22 1.50 11.41
CA LYS A 191 -10.93 0.43 10.69
C LYS A 191 -10.73 0.55 9.18
N ASP A 192 -10.87 1.77 8.63
CA ASP A 192 -10.67 2.04 7.21
C ASP A 192 -9.20 1.72 6.81
N ILE A 193 -8.22 2.11 7.64
CA ILE A 193 -6.80 1.77 7.44
C ILE A 193 -6.58 0.27 7.46
N ALA A 194 -7.11 -0.45 8.45
CA ALA A 194 -6.96 -1.90 8.55
C ALA A 194 -7.54 -2.63 7.33
N GLN A 195 -8.69 -2.17 6.82
CA GLN A 195 -9.28 -2.71 5.61
C GLN A 195 -8.41 -2.44 4.38
N LEU A 196 -7.88 -1.23 4.22
CA LEU A 196 -6.97 -0.89 3.13
C LEU A 196 -5.68 -1.72 3.20
N THR A 197 -5.11 -1.91 4.38
CA THR A 197 -3.93 -2.78 4.58
C THR A 197 -4.23 -4.23 4.15
N ALA A 198 -5.38 -4.78 4.51
CA ALA A 198 -5.76 -6.12 4.08
C ALA A 198 -5.92 -6.23 2.56
N GLN A 199 -6.49 -5.20 1.92
CA GLN A 199 -6.61 -5.14 0.46
C GLN A 199 -5.24 -5.03 -0.23
N ILE A 200 -4.32 -4.24 0.31
CA ILE A 200 -2.95 -4.11 -0.19
C ILE A 200 -2.24 -5.48 -0.13
N ASN A 201 -2.30 -6.16 1.01
CA ASN A 201 -1.66 -7.48 1.17
C ASN A 201 -2.23 -8.50 0.18
N SER A 202 -3.56 -8.52 -0.01
CA SER A 202 -4.19 -9.41 -1.00
C SER A 202 -3.77 -9.10 -2.44
N LEU A 203 -3.61 -7.82 -2.79
CA LEU A 203 -3.10 -7.41 -4.09
C LEU A 203 -1.64 -7.81 -4.29
N GLU A 204 -0.83 -7.73 -3.24
CA GLU A 204 0.58 -8.13 -3.26
C GLU A 204 0.75 -9.64 -3.45
N GLU A 205 -0.08 -10.46 -2.80
CA GLU A 205 -0.14 -11.91 -3.03
C GLU A 205 -0.50 -12.24 -4.49
N ARG A 206 -1.56 -11.61 -5.02
CA ARG A 206 -1.98 -11.79 -6.42
C ARG A 206 -0.91 -11.35 -7.41
N LEU A 207 -0.16 -10.29 -7.10
CA LEU A 207 0.95 -9.82 -7.92
C LEU A 207 2.08 -10.87 -7.96
N ASN A 208 2.41 -11.46 -6.81
CA ASN A 208 3.42 -12.51 -6.72
C ASN A 208 3.01 -13.78 -7.49
N GLU A 209 1.76 -14.20 -7.39
CA GLU A 209 1.20 -15.30 -8.19
C GLU A 209 1.31 -15.01 -9.69
N PHE A 210 0.96 -13.79 -10.10
CA PHE A 210 1.07 -13.36 -11.50
C PHE A 210 2.53 -13.36 -11.98
N THR A 211 3.47 -12.92 -11.16
CA THR A 211 4.90 -12.99 -11.46
C THR A 211 5.39 -14.42 -11.65
N GLN A 212 4.96 -15.36 -10.79
CA GLN A 212 5.31 -16.77 -10.95
C GLN A 212 4.73 -17.36 -12.24
N LEU A 213 3.48 -17.05 -12.54
CA LEU A 213 2.82 -17.49 -13.78
C LEU A 213 3.53 -16.94 -15.02
N MET A 214 3.96 -15.67 -14.98
CA MET A 214 4.69 -15.06 -16.08
C MET A 214 6.06 -15.72 -16.29
N ASN A 215 6.79 -16.03 -15.21
CA ASN A 215 8.06 -16.76 -15.28
C ASN A 215 7.87 -18.18 -15.85
N TYR A 216 6.78 -18.86 -15.50
CA TYR A 216 6.43 -20.15 -16.10
C TYR A 216 6.23 -20.04 -17.62
N TYR A 217 5.43 -19.07 -18.08
CA TYR A 217 5.20 -18.88 -19.51
C TYR A 217 6.45 -18.44 -20.27
N ILE A 218 7.32 -17.62 -19.68
CA ILE A 218 8.62 -17.26 -20.27
C ILE A 218 9.46 -18.53 -20.53
N ASN A 219 9.50 -19.45 -19.57
CA ASN A 219 10.24 -20.70 -19.71
C ASN A 219 9.64 -21.61 -20.81
N GLU A 220 8.31 -21.72 -20.87
CA GLU A 220 7.64 -22.49 -21.92
C GLU A 220 7.88 -21.91 -23.32
N VAL A 221 7.89 -20.57 -23.45
CA VAL A 221 8.24 -19.90 -24.71
C VAL A 221 9.68 -20.20 -25.12
N GLU A 222 10.65 -20.19 -24.20
CA GLU A 222 12.04 -20.49 -24.53
C GLU A 222 12.24 -21.97 -24.93
N LYS A 223 11.52 -22.89 -24.29
CA LYS A 223 11.47 -24.31 -24.72
C LYS A 223 10.88 -24.45 -26.12
N LEU A 224 9.78 -23.77 -26.41
CA LEU A 224 9.15 -23.78 -27.73
C LEU A 224 10.08 -23.22 -28.81
N LYS A 225 10.77 -22.11 -28.52
CA LYS A 225 11.78 -21.52 -29.40
C LYS A 225 12.90 -22.50 -29.72
N THR A 226 13.41 -23.20 -28.70
CA THR A 226 14.44 -24.25 -28.88
C THR A 226 13.95 -25.39 -29.78
N ARG A 227 12.71 -25.86 -29.57
CA ARG A 227 12.09 -26.91 -30.41
C ARG A 227 11.89 -26.44 -31.85
N ALA A 228 11.50 -25.18 -32.06
CA ALA A 228 11.35 -24.60 -33.39
C ALA A 228 12.69 -24.57 -34.15
N THR A 229 13.78 -24.15 -33.49
CA THR A 229 15.12 -24.17 -34.09
C THR A 229 15.62 -25.58 -34.41
N ASP A 230 15.32 -26.58 -33.56
CA ASP A 230 15.65 -27.99 -33.87
C ASP A 230 14.87 -28.51 -35.08
N LEU A 231 13.57 -28.18 -35.17
CA LEU A 231 12.74 -28.52 -36.32
C LEU A 231 13.24 -27.87 -37.61
N GLU A 232 13.63 -26.60 -37.56
CA GLU A 232 14.20 -25.89 -38.70
C GLU A 232 15.46 -26.59 -39.23
N LYS A 233 16.36 -27.01 -38.34
CA LYS A 233 17.56 -27.80 -38.72
C LYS A 233 17.20 -29.14 -39.35
N LYS A 234 16.19 -29.84 -38.81
CA LYS A 234 15.72 -31.12 -39.38
C LYS A 234 15.10 -30.94 -40.77
N VAL A 235 14.37 -29.85 -40.99
CA VAL A 235 13.81 -29.51 -42.30
C VAL A 235 14.93 -29.22 -43.29
N GLU A 236 15.91 -28.40 -42.91
CA GLU A 236 17.08 -28.09 -43.76
C GLU A 236 17.84 -29.37 -44.16
N HIS A 237 18.11 -30.26 -43.20
CA HIS A 237 18.75 -31.54 -43.47
C HIS A 237 17.92 -32.43 -44.43
N THR A 238 16.60 -32.41 -44.29
CA THR A 238 15.69 -33.16 -45.17
C THR A 238 15.71 -32.59 -46.58
N ILE A 239 15.76 -31.26 -46.74
CA ILE A 239 15.89 -30.58 -48.03
C ILE A 239 17.20 -30.98 -48.71
N ILE A 240 18.32 -30.93 -47.99
CA ILE A 240 19.64 -31.33 -48.51
C ILE A 240 19.62 -32.79 -48.98
N THR A 241 19.07 -33.68 -48.16
CA THR A 241 18.98 -35.12 -48.50
C THR A 241 18.10 -35.35 -49.74
N THR A 242 16.96 -34.65 -49.81
CA THR A 242 16.05 -34.72 -50.97
C THR A 242 16.74 -34.25 -52.25
N ASN A 243 17.48 -33.15 -52.20
CA ASN A 243 18.24 -32.65 -53.35
C ASN A 243 19.32 -33.64 -53.81
N SER A 244 20.05 -34.26 -52.88
CA SER A 244 21.04 -35.29 -53.20
C SER A 244 20.42 -36.53 -53.85
N LEU A 245 19.27 -36.98 -53.34
CA LEU A 245 18.52 -38.09 -53.93
C LEU A 245 18.01 -37.76 -55.33
N SER A 246 17.48 -36.55 -55.52
CA SER A 246 17.04 -36.06 -56.83
C SER A 246 18.19 -36.09 -57.85
N GLU A 247 19.38 -35.60 -57.48
CA GLU A 247 20.55 -35.62 -58.36
C GLU A 247 20.99 -37.06 -58.71
N LYS A 248 20.96 -37.98 -57.73
CA LYS A 248 21.25 -39.40 -57.96
C LYS A 248 20.24 -40.03 -58.92
N ILE A 249 18.96 -39.71 -58.79
CA ILE A 249 17.91 -40.19 -59.69
C ILE A 249 18.17 -39.67 -61.11
N SER A 250 18.44 -38.38 -61.30
CA SER A 250 18.74 -37.84 -62.63
C SER A 250 19.96 -38.48 -63.28
N LYS A 251 21.03 -38.75 -62.50
CA LYS A 251 22.21 -39.48 -62.99
C LYS A 251 21.88 -40.92 -63.40
N LEU A 252 21.04 -41.61 -62.61
CA LEU A 252 20.60 -42.98 -62.90
C LEU A 252 19.72 -43.02 -64.15
N GLU A 253 18.79 -42.08 -64.30
CA GLU A 253 17.94 -41.95 -65.49
C GLU A 253 18.76 -41.71 -66.76
N ALA A 254 19.76 -40.82 -66.70
CA ALA A 254 20.67 -40.55 -67.81
C ALA A 254 21.47 -41.80 -68.19
N SER A 255 22.07 -42.48 -67.21
CA SER A 255 22.83 -43.72 -67.44
C SER A 255 21.95 -44.84 -67.99
N SER A 256 20.72 -44.99 -67.48
CA SER A 256 19.77 -45.98 -67.99
C SER A 256 19.38 -45.70 -69.44
N SER A 257 19.12 -44.42 -69.79
CA SER A 257 18.81 -43.99 -71.16
C SER A 257 19.96 -44.30 -72.12
N GLU A 258 21.20 -44.00 -71.71
CA GLU A 258 22.41 -44.32 -72.47
C GLU A 258 22.59 -45.83 -72.66
N ASN A 259 22.43 -46.62 -71.61
CA ASN A 259 22.51 -48.09 -71.68
C ASN A 259 21.46 -48.68 -72.63
N ILE A 260 20.22 -48.18 -72.60
CA ILE A 260 19.16 -48.59 -73.53
C ILE A 260 19.55 -48.26 -74.97
N LYS A 261 20.06 -47.05 -75.23
CA LYS A 261 20.51 -46.64 -76.57
C LYS A 261 21.67 -47.51 -77.07
N ASN A 262 22.64 -47.81 -76.21
CA ASN A 262 23.76 -48.68 -76.54
C ASN A 262 23.30 -50.10 -76.84
N LEU A 263 22.41 -50.67 -76.02
CA LEU A 263 21.84 -51.99 -76.26
C LEU A 263 21.06 -52.05 -77.58
N GLN A 264 20.27 -51.01 -77.89
CA GLN A 264 19.56 -50.89 -79.17
C GLN A 264 20.53 -50.87 -80.34
N ASN A 265 21.60 -50.07 -80.27
CA ASN A 265 22.61 -49.98 -81.32
C ASN A 265 23.34 -51.31 -81.53
N THR A 266 23.81 -51.96 -80.46
CA THR A 266 24.50 -53.25 -80.53
C THR A 266 23.59 -54.35 -81.08
N THR A 267 22.33 -54.39 -80.64
CA THR A 267 21.34 -55.35 -81.14
C THR A 267 21.06 -55.12 -82.62
N MET A 268 20.87 -53.87 -83.05
CA MET A 268 20.62 -53.53 -84.45
C MET A 268 21.84 -53.84 -85.34
N ALA A 269 23.06 -53.58 -84.86
CA ALA A 269 24.28 -53.97 -85.56
C ALA A 269 24.37 -55.50 -85.74
N SER A 270 24.08 -56.27 -84.69
CA SER A 270 24.07 -57.74 -84.74
C SER A 270 23.00 -58.28 -85.70
N ILE A 271 21.80 -57.69 -85.70
CA ILE A 271 20.72 -58.03 -86.64
C ILE A 271 21.16 -57.74 -88.08
N ASN A 272 21.80 -56.60 -88.33
CA ASN A 272 22.28 -56.25 -89.66
C ASN A 272 23.38 -57.19 -90.14
N ASP A 273 24.31 -57.57 -89.25
CA ASP A 273 25.35 -58.54 -89.59
C ASP A 273 24.75 -59.91 -89.95
N LEU A 274 23.85 -60.44 -89.12
CA LEU A 274 23.11 -61.68 -89.42
C LEU A 274 22.33 -61.60 -90.73
N ARG A 275 21.67 -60.47 -90.99
CA ARG A 275 20.95 -60.23 -92.25
C ARG A 275 21.91 -60.27 -93.45
N ASN A 276 23.09 -59.67 -93.34
CA ASN A 276 24.10 -59.67 -94.40
C ASN A 276 24.68 -61.07 -94.63
N GLN A 277 24.99 -61.81 -93.56
CA GLN A 277 25.44 -63.20 -93.64
C GLN A 277 24.38 -64.07 -94.34
N LEU A 278 23.12 -63.96 -93.92
CA LEU A 278 22.02 -64.71 -94.52
C LEU A 278 21.83 -64.36 -96.00
N SER A 279 21.90 -63.07 -96.34
CA SER A 279 21.82 -62.62 -97.75
C SER A 279 22.96 -63.20 -98.59
N GLY A 280 24.18 -63.25 -98.05
CA GLY A 280 25.33 -63.87 -98.72
C GLY A 280 25.16 -65.38 -98.94
N GLU A 281 24.63 -66.10 -97.96
CA GLU A 281 24.31 -67.53 -98.12
C GLU A 281 23.20 -67.75 -99.16
N ILE A 282 22.17 -66.89 -99.21
CA ILE A 282 21.13 -66.94 -100.24
C ILE A 282 21.73 -66.79 -101.64
N GLU A 283 22.64 -65.84 -101.86
CA GLU A 283 23.29 -65.66 -103.16
C GLU A 283 24.18 -66.85 -103.54
N LYS A 284 24.90 -67.45 -102.57
CA LYS A 284 25.64 -68.71 -102.81
C LYS A 284 24.70 -69.85 -103.20
N LEU A 285 23.57 -70.00 -102.51
CA LEU A 285 22.56 -71.01 -102.85
C LEU A 285 22.01 -70.79 -104.26
N LYS A 286 21.70 -69.54 -104.62
CA LYS A 286 21.23 -69.17 -105.95
C LYS A 286 22.26 -69.50 -107.04
N SER A 287 23.53 -69.22 -106.80
CA SER A 287 24.61 -69.59 -107.71
C SER A 287 24.72 -71.11 -107.89
N ARG A 288 24.67 -71.87 -106.79
CA ARG A 288 24.67 -73.35 -106.83
C ARG A 288 23.46 -73.90 -107.59
N LEU A 289 22.29 -73.30 -107.42
CA LEU A 289 21.07 -73.65 -108.14
C LEU A 289 21.27 -73.43 -109.66
N GLY A 290 21.81 -72.29 -110.06
CA GLY A 290 22.13 -72.02 -111.47
C GLY A 290 23.11 -73.03 -112.07
N THR A 291 24.13 -73.47 -111.31
CA THR A 291 25.03 -74.56 -111.76
C THR A 291 24.29 -75.87 -111.94
N ILE A 292 23.37 -76.22 -111.03
CA ILE A 292 22.55 -77.44 -111.14
C ILE A 292 21.64 -77.36 -112.38
N GLU A 293 20.99 -76.21 -112.62
CA GLU A 293 20.17 -75.97 -113.80
C GLU A 293 20.99 -76.13 -115.10
N GLU A 294 22.22 -75.62 -115.14
CA GLU A 294 23.14 -75.81 -116.28
C GLU A 294 23.49 -77.28 -116.49
N VAL A 295 23.80 -78.03 -115.42
CA VAL A 295 24.08 -79.47 -115.49
C VAL A 295 22.87 -80.24 -116.01
N ILE A 296 21.66 -79.90 -115.55
CA ILE A 296 20.42 -80.51 -116.03
C ILE A 296 20.24 -80.23 -117.53
N GLY A 297 20.45 -78.99 -117.97
CA GLY A 297 20.37 -78.61 -119.38
C GLY A 297 21.36 -79.41 -120.25
N LYS A 298 22.62 -79.50 -119.84
CA LYS A 298 23.63 -80.35 -120.52
C LYS A 298 23.23 -81.83 -120.53
N GLY A 299 22.60 -82.32 -119.45
CA GLY A 299 22.06 -83.68 -119.38
C GLY A 299 20.93 -83.92 -120.39
N GLN A 300 20.02 -82.95 -120.55
CA GLN A 300 18.97 -82.99 -121.57
C GLN A 300 19.54 -82.97 -123.00
N ASP A 301 20.50 -82.09 -123.28
CA ASP A 301 21.21 -82.05 -124.56
C ASP A 301 21.90 -83.39 -124.87
N PHE A 302 22.53 -84.00 -123.85
CA PHE A 302 23.16 -85.31 -123.99
C PHE A 302 22.14 -86.40 -124.33
N LEU A 303 21.00 -86.45 -123.62
CA LEU A 303 19.93 -87.41 -123.91
C LEU A 303 19.41 -87.23 -125.34
N GLN A 304 19.19 -85.98 -125.79
CA GLN A 304 18.75 -85.70 -127.16
C GLN A 304 19.78 -86.13 -128.21
N ARG A 305 21.07 -85.91 -127.96
CA ARG A 305 22.16 -86.40 -128.83
C ARG A 305 22.22 -87.92 -128.86
N LEU A 306 21.91 -88.58 -127.75
CA LEU A 306 21.89 -90.03 -127.64
C LEU A 306 20.71 -90.63 -128.42
N GLU A 307 19.55 -89.97 -128.42
CA GLU A 307 18.41 -90.33 -129.27
C GLU A 307 18.71 -90.13 -130.77
N ALA A 308 19.51 -89.13 -131.12
CA ALA A 308 19.91 -88.83 -132.50
C ALA A 308 21.03 -89.73 -133.05
N LEU A 309 21.58 -90.63 -132.24
CA LEU A 309 22.65 -91.56 -132.65
C LEU A 309 22.04 -92.73 -133.45
N ASP A 310 22.20 -92.69 -134.77
CA ASP A 310 21.86 -93.80 -135.66
C ASP A 310 22.86 -94.96 -135.50
N ALA A 311 22.38 -96.21 -135.53
CA ALA A 311 23.18 -97.43 -135.34
C ALA A 311 24.37 -97.53 -136.32
N LEU A 312 24.27 -96.87 -137.48
CA LEU A 312 25.33 -96.77 -138.49
C LEU A 312 26.52 -95.90 -138.04
N THR A 313 26.29 -94.90 -137.19
CA THR A 313 27.35 -94.03 -136.64
C THR A 313 28.21 -94.79 -135.61
N ILE A 314 27.61 -95.73 -134.87
CA ILE A 314 28.30 -96.60 -133.91
C ILE A 314 29.20 -97.62 -134.62
N ILE A 315 28.83 -98.06 -135.83
CA ILE A 315 29.67 -98.96 -136.64
C ILE A 315 30.89 -98.22 -137.21
N ASN A 316 30.73 -96.97 -137.62
CA ASN A 316 31.83 -96.16 -138.16
C ASN A 316 32.86 -95.74 -137.09
N THR A 317 32.43 -95.56 -135.84
CA THR A 317 33.37 -95.33 -134.71
C THR A 317 34.18 -96.58 -134.37
N PHE A 318 33.63 -97.78 -134.57
CA PHE A 318 34.39 -99.04 -134.45
C PHE A 318 35.48 -99.19 -135.53
N SER A 319 35.23 -98.71 -136.75
CA SER A 319 36.23 -98.70 -137.84
C SER A 319 37.40 -97.73 -137.54
N ASN A 320 37.12 -96.60 -136.87
CA ASN A 320 38.15 -95.66 -136.42
C ASN A 320 39.00 -96.18 -135.23
N LEU A 321 38.55 -97.19 -134.49
CA LEU A 321 39.33 -97.85 -133.43
C LEU A 321 40.44 -98.74 -134.00
N GLU A 322 40.27 -99.29 -135.20
CA GLU A 322 41.33 -100.02 -135.92
C GLU A 322 42.46 -99.09 -136.35
N VAL A 323 42.12 -97.86 -136.78
CA VAL A 323 43.10 -96.78 -137.05
C VAL A 323 43.81 -96.35 -135.76
N LEU A 324 43.13 -96.38 -134.61
CA LEU A 324 43.73 -96.08 -133.31
C LEU A 324 44.72 -97.16 -132.85
N SER A 325 44.48 -98.42 -133.18
CA SER A 325 45.42 -99.52 -132.94
C SER A 325 46.75 -99.29 -133.67
N ASN A 326 46.69 -98.92 -134.96
CA ASN A 326 47.90 -98.58 -135.73
C ASN A 326 48.63 -97.34 -135.19
N ARG A 327 47.92 -96.41 -134.54
CA ARG A 327 48.53 -95.27 -133.83
C ARG A 327 49.18 -95.69 -132.52
N PHE A 328 48.71 -96.75 -131.88
CA PHE A 328 49.31 -97.29 -130.66
C PHE A 328 50.67 -97.92 -130.95
N ASP A 329 50.82 -98.64 -132.07
CA ASP A 329 52.11 -99.19 -132.51
C ASP A 329 53.13 -98.07 -132.81
N GLN A 330 52.69 -96.95 -133.39
CA GLN A 330 53.54 -95.76 -133.53
C GLN A 330 53.90 -95.11 -132.20
N LEU A 331 53.02 -95.18 -131.20
CA LEU A 331 53.28 -94.65 -129.88
C LEU A 331 54.32 -95.49 -129.14
N GLU A 332 54.29 -96.81 -129.30
CA GLU A 332 55.30 -97.73 -128.74
C GLU A 332 56.70 -97.44 -129.31
N ALA A 333 56.80 -97.22 -130.63
CA ALA A 333 58.05 -96.80 -131.27
C ALA A 333 58.55 -95.43 -130.75
N ARG A 334 57.65 -94.50 -130.43
CA ARG A 334 57.99 -93.22 -129.79
C ARG A 334 58.41 -93.41 -128.33
N PHE A 335 57.81 -94.34 -127.61
CA PHE A 335 58.16 -94.64 -126.22
C PHE A 335 59.60 -95.14 -126.11
N LYS A 336 60.03 -95.99 -127.04
CA LYS A 336 61.42 -96.47 -127.12
C LYS A 336 62.43 -95.33 -127.33
N LYS A 337 62.05 -94.32 -128.12
CA LYS A 337 62.86 -93.10 -128.33
C LYS A 337 62.86 -92.16 -127.12
N LEU A 338 61.78 -92.18 -126.33
CA LEU A 338 61.66 -91.45 -125.08
C LEU A 338 62.53 -92.07 -123.98
N GLU A 339 62.64 -93.41 -123.95
CA GLU A 339 63.50 -94.16 -123.02
C GLU A 339 64.98 -93.81 -123.20
N ASP A 340 65.44 -93.69 -124.45
CA ASP A 340 66.79 -93.20 -124.77
C ASP A 340 67.00 -91.76 -124.28
N SER A 341 65.97 -90.91 -124.40
CA SER A 341 66.00 -89.52 -123.91
C SER A 341 65.97 -89.44 -122.38
N LEU A 342 65.27 -90.37 -121.71
CA LEU A 342 65.23 -90.47 -120.24
C LEU A 342 66.61 -90.82 -119.68
N SER A 343 67.37 -91.69 -120.37
CA SER A 343 68.73 -92.03 -119.99
C SER A 343 69.67 -90.82 -120.04
N GLN A 344 69.44 -89.87 -120.96
CA GLN A 344 70.16 -88.60 -121.04
C GLN A 344 69.75 -87.63 -119.92
N VAL A 345 68.46 -87.57 -119.57
CA VAL A 345 67.94 -86.78 -118.44
C VAL A 345 68.46 -87.26 -117.08
N VAL A 346 68.69 -88.57 -116.90
CA VAL A 346 69.28 -89.11 -115.67
C VAL A 346 70.72 -88.60 -115.46
N LEU A 347 71.48 -88.41 -116.54
CA LEU A 347 72.81 -87.78 -116.49
C LEU A 347 72.71 -86.30 -116.10
N GLU A 348 71.73 -85.57 -116.62
CA GLU A 348 71.47 -84.17 -116.24
C GLU A 348 70.98 -84.04 -114.78
N GLN A 349 70.14 -84.95 -114.29
CA GLN A 349 69.74 -84.99 -112.88
C GLN A 349 70.92 -85.19 -111.93
N ARG A 350 71.93 -85.97 -112.34
CA ARG A 350 73.15 -86.16 -111.54
C ARG A 350 73.96 -84.87 -111.40
N TYR A 351 73.92 -84.01 -112.41
CA TYR A 351 74.53 -82.68 -112.39
C TYR A 351 73.74 -81.70 -111.50
N VAL A 352 72.40 -81.71 -111.60
CA VAL A 352 71.50 -80.89 -110.75
C VAL A 352 71.58 -81.29 -109.26
N LEU A 353 71.74 -82.58 -108.95
CA LEU A 353 71.89 -83.06 -107.58
C LEU A 353 73.15 -82.49 -106.89
N ASN A 354 74.21 -82.25 -107.67
CA ASN A 354 75.45 -81.65 -107.17
C ASN A 354 75.28 -80.16 -106.85
N GLU A 355 74.47 -79.41 -107.62
CA GLU A 355 74.09 -78.03 -107.28
C GLU A 355 73.13 -77.96 -106.06
N LEU A 356 72.26 -78.97 -105.88
CA LEU A 356 71.33 -79.00 -104.75
C LEU A 356 72.06 -79.14 -103.39
N VAL A 357 73.19 -79.84 -103.35
CA VAL A 357 74.05 -79.95 -102.16
C VAL A 357 74.67 -78.59 -101.79
N VAL A 358 74.95 -77.73 -102.78
CA VAL A 358 75.41 -76.35 -102.54
C VAL A 358 74.28 -75.48 -101.98
N SER A 359 73.04 -75.69 -102.43
CA SER A 359 71.84 -75.01 -101.90
C SER A 359 71.51 -75.39 -100.43
N GLN A 360 71.79 -76.63 -100.02
CA GLN A 360 71.60 -77.10 -98.64
C GLN A 360 72.47 -76.33 -97.62
N ASN A 361 73.65 -75.85 -98.01
CA ASN A 361 74.49 -75.00 -97.17
C ASN A 361 73.91 -73.59 -96.97
N SER A 362 73.04 -73.12 -97.87
CA SER A 362 72.32 -71.84 -97.74
C SER A 362 71.12 -71.95 -96.77
N VAL A 363 70.49 -73.13 -96.66
CA VAL A 363 69.41 -73.40 -95.68
C VAL A 363 69.94 -73.37 -94.25
N LYS A 364 71.14 -73.90 -93.98
CA LYS A 364 71.78 -73.79 -92.65
C LYS A 364 72.07 -72.34 -92.23
N LYS A 365 72.28 -71.43 -93.18
CA LYS A 365 72.40 -69.98 -92.89
C LYS A 365 71.04 -69.34 -92.57
N PHE A 366 69.94 -69.89 -93.10
CA PHE A 366 68.59 -69.43 -92.82
C PHE A 366 68.15 -69.82 -91.39
N ASP A 367 68.42 -71.04 -90.96
CA ASP A 367 68.12 -71.51 -89.58
C ASP A 367 68.88 -70.67 -88.52
N SER A 368 70.13 -70.30 -88.82
CA SER A 368 70.92 -69.40 -87.96
C SER A 368 70.37 -67.96 -87.91
N LEU A 369 69.63 -67.53 -88.94
CA LEU A 369 68.99 -66.22 -89.00
C LEU A 369 67.67 -66.22 -88.22
N GLU A 370 66.88 -67.29 -88.35
CA GLU A 370 65.63 -67.49 -87.61
C GLU A 370 65.87 -67.55 -86.10
N GLN A 371 66.92 -68.24 -85.66
CA GLN A 371 67.31 -68.27 -84.24
C GLN A 371 67.69 -66.89 -83.68
N LYS A 372 68.32 -66.03 -84.50
CA LYS A 372 68.63 -64.64 -84.11
C LYS A 372 67.39 -63.76 -84.04
N VAL A 373 66.40 -63.99 -84.90
CA VAL A 373 65.12 -63.27 -84.89
C VAL A 373 64.32 -63.61 -83.62
N SER A 374 64.25 -64.89 -83.23
CA SER A 374 63.57 -65.28 -81.98
C SER A 374 64.25 -64.73 -80.72
N GLN A 375 65.58 -64.60 -80.70
CA GLN A 375 66.30 -63.94 -79.60
C GLN A 375 66.00 -62.43 -79.53
N LEU A 376 65.82 -61.78 -80.68
CA LEU A 376 65.43 -60.37 -80.78
C LEU A 376 64.01 -60.13 -80.28
N GLU A 377 63.06 -61.00 -80.59
CA GLU A 377 61.68 -60.91 -80.08
C GLU A 377 61.59 -61.09 -78.55
N ALA A 378 62.36 -62.03 -77.99
CA ALA A 378 62.44 -62.23 -76.54
C ALA A 378 63.04 -61.01 -75.81
N SER A 379 64.10 -60.41 -76.40
CA SER A 379 64.70 -59.16 -75.88
C SER A 379 63.73 -57.97 -75.97
N ASN A 380 62.96 -57.87 -77.04
CA ASN A 380 62.00 -56.78 -77.23
C ASN A 380 60.82 -56.86 -76.24
N ASN A 381 60.35 -58.07 -75.92
CA ASN A 381 59.32 -58.27 -74.90
C ASN A 381 59.82 -57.95 -73.48
N ALA A 382 61.08 -58.30 -73.15
CA ALA A 382 61.70 -57.93 -71.89
C ALA A 382 61.83 -56.40 -71.73
N ASN A 383 62.28 -55.71 -72.78
CA ASN A 383 62.37 -54.24 -72.79
C ASN A 383 60.99 -53.58 -72.62
N ASN A 384 59.92 -54.17 -73.15
CA ASN A 384 58.57 -53.63 -73.03
C ASN A 384 58.01 -53.76 -71.59
N GLU A 385 58.35 -54.84 -70.89
CA GLU A 385 58.04 -54.99 -69.45
C GLU A 385 58.87 -54.03 -68.59
N ASP A 386 60.14 -53.78 -68.93
CA ASP A 386 60.97 -52.79 -68.24
C ASP A 386 60.45 -51.36 -68.46
N ILE A 387 59.95 -51.02 -69.66
CA ILE A 387 59.28 -49.75 -69.94
C ILE A 387 58.01 -49.57 -69.08
N LYS A 388 57.20 -50.63 -68.89
CA LYS A 388 56.03 -50.55 -67.99
C LYS A 388 56.44 -50.30 -66.54
N LYS A 389 57.49 -50.96 -66.06
CA LYS A 389 58.04 -50.70 -64.71
C LYS A 389 58.57 -49.28 -64.57
N LEU A 390 59.28 -48.78 -65.58
CA LEU A 390 59.78 -47.41 -65.60
C LEU A 390 58.63 -46.40 -65.60
N SER A 391 57.54 -46.67 -66.35
CA SER A 391 56.33 -45.85 -66.37
C SER A 391 55.68 -45.78 -64.98
N ALA A 392 55.56 -46.92 -64.29
CA ALA A 392 55.01 -46.96 -62.92
C ALA A 392 55.92 -46.20 -61.92
N GLN A 393 57.24 -46.26 -62.10
CA GLN A 393 58.19 -45.49 -61.29
C GLN A 393 58.08 -43.98 -61.55
N VAL A 394 57.89 -43.57 -62.81
CA VAL A 394 57.66 -42.16 -63.19
C VAL A 394 56.35 -41.63 -62.61
N GLU A 395 55.28 -42.45 -62.59
CA GLU A 395 54.01 -42.11 -61.96
C GLU A 395 54.17 -41.90 -60.43
N SER A 396 54.93 -42.78 -59.78
CA SER A 396 55.27 -42.67 -58.36
C SER A 396 56.11 -41.41 -58.07
N LEU A 397 57.11 -41.12 -58.89
CA LEU A 397 57.92 -39.90 -58.75
C LEU A 397 57.07 -38.63 -58.96
N ASN A 398 56.14 -38.65 -59.91
CA ASN A 398 55.23 -37.53 -60.15
C ASN A 398 54.29 -37.30 -58.95
N SER A 399 53.81 -38.37 -58.31
CA SER A 399 53.04 -38.27 -57.06
C SER A 399 53.86 -37.69 -55.89
N GLN A 400 55.14 -38.10 -55.77
CA GLN A 400 56.07 -37.54 -54.78
C GLN A 400 56.41 -36.06 -55.06
N LEU A 401 56.54 -35.68 -56.33
CA LEU A 401 56.75 -34.29 -56.73
C LEU A 401 55.52 -33.43 -56.39
N MET A 402 54.32 -33.95 -56.62
CA MET A 402 53.08 -33.24 -56.29
C MET A 402 52.94 -33.04 -54.79
N THR A 403 53.18 -34.07 -53.98
CA THR A 403 53.18 -33.94 -52.50
C THR A 403 54.24 -32.96 -52.01
N THR A 404 55.44 -32.98 -52.60
CA THR A 404 56.50 -32.00 -52.30
C THR A 404 56.05 -30.57 -52.65
N ARG A 405 55.43 -30.35 -53.80
CA ARG A 405 54.87 -29.04 -54.19
C ARG A 405 53.77 -28.58 -53.23
N THR A 406 52.88 -29.47 -52.78
CA THR A 406 51.85 -29.14 -51.81
C THR A 406 52.45 -28.73 -50.47
N ILE A 407 53.47 -29.44 -49.98
CA ILE A 407 54.21 -29.08 -48.77
C ILE A 407 54.87 -27.70 -48.93
N THR A 408 55.49 -27.42 -50.09
CA THR A 408 56.08 -26.11 -50.37
C THR A 408 55.04 -24.99 -50.37
N TYR A 409 53.86 -25.20 -50.97
CA TYR A 409 52.78 -24.21 -50.96
C TYR A 409 52.22 -23.96 -49.55
N ILE A 410 52.08 -25.02 -48.73
CA ILE A 410 51.67 -24.89 -47.32
C ILE A 410 52.73 -24.12 -46.55
N SER A 411 54.03 -24.40 -46.76
CA SER A 411 55.11 -23.66 -46.09
C SER A 411 55.17 -22.18 -46.49
N LEU A 412 54.88 -21.86 -47.76
CA LEU A 412 54.78 -20.48 -48.24
C LEU A 412 53.59 -19.75 -47.61
N LEU A 413 52.43 -20.41 -47.51
CA LEU A 413 51.24 -19.87 -46.85
C LEU A 413 51.47 -19.62 -45.36
N VAL A 414 52.17 -20.52 -44.67
CA VAL A 414 52.56 -20.32 -43.27
C VAL A 414 53.51 -19.13 -43.12
N SER A 415 54.47 -18.94 -44.03
CA SER A 415 55.33 -17.75 -44.04
C SER A 415 54.56 -16.44 -44.31
N ILE A 416 53.55 -16.47 -45.19
CA ILE A 416 52.69 -15.30 -45.46
C ILE A 416 51.82 -14.97 -44.24
N VAL A 417 51.21 -15.97 -43.61
CA VAL A 417 50.41 -15.79 -42.39
C VAL A 417 51.28 -15.30 -41.22
N ALA A 418 52.49 -15.84 -41.07
CA ALA A 418 53.46 -15.35 -40.08
C ALA A 418 53.88 -13.89 -40.36
N GLY A 419 54.10 -13.52 -41.62
CA GLY A 419 54.42 -12.15 -42.01
C GLY A 419 53.27 -11.16 -41.76
N ILE A 420 52.03 -11.56 -42.01
CA ILE A 420 50.83 -10.76 -41.73
C ILE A 420 50.63 -10.59 -40.21
N LEU A 421 50.90 -11.63 -39.42
CA LEU A 421 50.85 -11.57 -37.95
C LEU A 421 51.92 -10.65 -37.35
N VAL A 422 53.07 -10.49 -38.01
CA VAL A 422 54.12 -9.54 -37.61
C VAL A 422 53.76 -8.09 -37.98
N LEU A 423 52.97 -7.88 -39.03
CA LEU A 423 52.46 -6.57 -39.45
C LEU A 423 51.23 -6.08 -38.66
N LEU A 424 50.61 -6.94 -37.86
CA LEU A 424 49.45 -6.64 -37.00
C LEU A 424 49.83 -6.43 -35.51
N LYS A 425 51.13 -6.30 -35.22
CA LYS A 425 51.69 -5.75 -33.98
C LYS A 425 52.31 -4.39 -34.28
#